data_AF-A0A8T5UR73-F1
#
_entry.id   AF-A0A8T5UR73-F1
#
_cell.length_a   1.000
_cell.length_b   1.000
_cell.length_c   1.000
_cell.angle_alpha   90.00
_cell.angle_beta   90.00
_cell.angle_gamma   90.00
#
_symmetry.space_group_name_H-M   'P 1'
#
loop_
_entity.id
_entity.type
_entity.pdbx_description
1 polymer ?
#
loop_
_entity_poly.entity_id
_entity_poly.type
_entity_poly.pdbx_seq_one_letter_code
_entity_poly.pdbx_strand_id
1 'polypeptide(L)'
;MDVDAKVTIIHVIGGIIAAFLSFALTTGLISGINNEAIAILIALVILYISGQVSERIFGKEAVGGFKGWLWSGIVPFLFIWIVLWILLFNINPVPPITGI
;
A
#
# COMPACT_ATOMS: atom_id res chain seq x y z
N MET A 1 9.58 15.27 15.96
CA MET A 1 8.54 15.14 14.92
C MET A 1 7.27 14.66 15.58
N ASP A 2 6.16 15.29 15.22
CA ASP A 2 4.82 14.98 15.69
C ASP A 2 4.43 13.51 15.39
N VAL A 3 3.56 12.92 16.21
CA VAL A 3 3.19 11.49 16.08
C VAL A 3 2.45 11.23 14.77
N ASP A 4 1.60 12.16 14.33
CA ASP A 4 0.84 12.01 13.08
C ASP A 4 1.77 12.02 11.88
N ALA A 5 2.82 12.85 11.90
CA ALA A 5 3.85 12.86 10.87
C ALA A 5 4.65 11.55 10.83
N LYS A 6 4.96 10.94 11.99
CA LYS A 6 5.63 9.63 12.04
C LYS A 6 4.74 8.50 11.51
N VAL A 7 3.46 8.50 11.90
CA VAL A 7 2.45 7.54 11.41
C VAL A 7 2.27 7.68 9.89
N THR A 8 2.22 8.91 9.40
CA THR A 8 2.16 9.23 7.95
C THR A 8 3.33 8.59 7.21
N ILE A 9 4.56 8.71 7.72
CA ILE A 9 5.75 8.13 7.07
C ILE A 9 5.66 6.60 6.97
N ILE A 10 5.18 5.93 8.03
CA ILE A 10 4.96 4.47 7.99
C ILE A 10 3.96 4.10 6.89
N HIS A 11 2.88 4.88 6.76
CA HIS A 11 1.87 4.67 5.72
C HIS A 11 2.38 4.97 4.31
N VAL A 12 3.25 5.97 4.14
CA VAL A 12 3.93 6.22 2.86
C VAL A 12 4.79 5.02 2.46
N ILE A 13 5.59 4.48 3.40
CA ILE A 13 6.39 3.27 3.16
C ILE A 13 5.49 2.09 2.81
N GLY A 14 4.40 1.89 3.56
CA GLY A 14 3.39 0.87 3.27
C GLY A 14 2.77 1.03 1.89
N GLY A 15 2.45 2.25 1.48
CA GLY A 15 1.87 2.55 0.16
C GLY A 15 2.85 2.24 -0.98
N ILE A 16 4.14 2.51 -0.79
CA ILE A 16 5.19 2.13 -1.75
C ILE A 16 5.24 0.61 -1.91
N ILE A 17 5.26 -0.13 -0.80
CA ILE A 17 5.29 -1.60 -0.81
C ILE A 17 4.03 -2.15 -1.50
N ALA A 18 2.86 -1.60 -1.18
CA ALA A 18 1.60 -1.96 -1.80
C ALA A 18 1.64 -1.73 -3.33
N ALA A 19 2.20 -0.61 -3.80
CA ALA A 19 2.30 -0.33 -5.24
C ALA A 19 3.15 -1.35 -5.99
N PHE A 20 4.31 -1.71 -5.47
CA PHE A 20 5.17 -2.73 -6.10
C PHE A 20 4.51 -4.10 -6.11
N LEU A 21 3.83 -4.49 -5.02
CA LEU A 21 3.12 -5.77 -4.97
C LEU A 21 1.91 -5.78 -5.90
N SER A 22 1.12 -4.70 -5.96
CA SER A 22 0.01 -4.59 -6.89
C SER A 22 0.49 -4.65 -8.34
N PHE A 23 1.57 -3.94 -8.68
CA PHE A 23 2.20 -4.09 -10.00
C PHE A 23 2.57 -5.55 -10.27
N ALA A 24 3.29 -6.20 -9.36
CA ALA A 24 3.72 -7.58 -9.58
C ALA A 24 2.56 -8.58 -9.75
N LEU A 25 1.45 -8.37 -9.03
CA LEU A 25 0.25 -9.22 -9.07
C LEU A 25 -0.71 -8.92 -10.22
N THR A 26 -0.56 -7.77 -10.88
CA THR A 26 -1.36 -7.40 -12.07
C THR A 26 -0.60 -7.55 -13.38
N THR A 27 0.68 -7.86 -13.28
CA THR A 27 1.55 -8.13 -14.43
C THR A 27 1.92 -9.61 -14.55
N GLY A 28 1.60 -10.43 -13.55
CA GLY A 28 2.05 -11.82 -13.49
C GLY A 28 3.53 -11.98 -13.11
N LEU A 29 4.22 -10.88 -12.73
CA LEU A 29 5.65 -10.89 -12.40
C LEU A 29 5.98 -11.88 -11.28
N ILE A 30 5.09 -12.03 -10.31
CA ILE A 30 5.23 -12.99 -9.23
C ILE A 30 4.25 -14.13 -9.45
N SER A 31 4.77 -15.36 -9.57
CA SER A 31 4.00 -16.61 -9.65
C SER A 31 3.02 -16.75 -10.84
N GLY A 32 3.05 -15.84 -11.83
CA GLY A 32 2.12 -15.86 -12.96
C GLY A 32 0.68 -15.44 -12.60
N ILE A 33 0.45 -14.98 -11.37
CA ILE A 33 -0.85 -14.47 -10.92
C ILE A 33 -1.07 -13.09 -11.53
N ASN A 34 -2.15 -12.95 -12.31
CA ASN A 34 -2.63 -11.69 -12.84
C ASN A 34 -4.07 -11.46 -12.33
N ASN A 35 -4.21 -10.81 -11.18
CA ASN A 35 -5.51 -10.57 -10.56
C ASN A 35 -5.54 -9.27 -9.75
N GLU A 36 -6.30 -8.29 -10.24
CA GLU A 36 -6.46 -6.97 -9.63
C GLU A 36 -7.15 -7.04 -8.26
N ALA A 37 -8.11 -7.95 -8.08
CA ALA A 37 -8.81 -8.09 -6.81
C ALA A 37 -7.87 -8.57 -5.69
N ILE A 38 -6.99 -9.53 -6.00
CA ILE A 38 -5.95 -9.99 -5.06
C ILE A 38 -4.97 -8.85 -4.75
N ALA A 39 -4.55 -8.08 -5.76
CA ALA A 39 -3.68 -6.92 -5.58
C ALA A 39 -4.30 -5.87 -4.63
N ILE A 40 -5.59 -5.58 -4.78
CA ILE A 40 -6.33 -4.65 -3.90
C ILE A 40 -6.42 -5.20 -2.48
N LEU A 41 -6.79 -6.47 -2.30
CA LEU A 41 -6.91 -7.09 -0.98
C LEU A 41 -5.57 -7.05 -0.22
N ILE A 42 -4.46 -7.36 -0.90
CA ILE A 42 -3.13 -7.31 -0.30
C ILE A 42 -2.75 -5.88 0.12
N ALA A 43 -3.05 -4.87 -0.70
CA ALA A 43 -2.80 -3.48 -0.33
C ALA A 43 -3.59 -3.04 0.91
N LEU A 44 -4.86 -3.46 1.05
CA LEU A 44 -5.66 -3.19 2.25
C LEU A 44 -5.09 -3.89 3.49
N VAL A 45 -4.56 -5.10 3.35
CA VAL A 45 -3.83 -5.78 4.42
C VAL A 45 -2.58 -4.99 4.82
N ILE A 46 -1.82 -4.46 3.86
CA ILE A 46 -0.62 -3.65 4.13
C ILE A 46 -0.99 -2.33 4.82
N LEU A 47 -2.10 -1.69 4.45
CA LEU A 47 -2.63 -0.53 5.18
C LEU A 47 -2.87 -0.88 6.65
N TYR A 48 -3.57 -1.98 6.92
CA TYR A 48 -3.81 -2.42 8.30
C TYR A 48 -2.51 -2.72 9.06
N ILE A 49 -1.57 -3.44 8.43
CA ILE A 49 -0.25 -3.74 9.02
C ILE A 49 0.50 -2.45 9.35
N SER A 50 0.47 -1.44 8.46
CA SER A 50 1.10 -0.14 8.68
C SER A 50 0.55 0.55 9.94
N GLY A 51 -0.76 0.45 10.16
CA GLY A 51 -1.43 0.88 11.39
C GLY A 51 -0.95 0.13 12.63
N GLN A 52 -0.92 -1.20 12.58
CA GLN A 52 -0.46 -2.04 13.71
C GLN A 52 1.02 -1.80 14.04
N VAL A 53 1.86 -1.60 13.02
CA VAL A 53 3.28 -1.24 13.19
C VAL A 53 3.40 0.13 13.87
N SER A 54 2.56 1.09 13.50
CA SER A 54 2.52 2.41 14.14
C SER A 54 2.18 2.31 15.64
N GLU A 55 1.12 1.58 15.99
CA GLU A 55 0.74 1.35 17.40
C GLU A 55 1.85 0.65 18.19
N ARG A 56 2.55 -0.30 17.57
CA ARG A 56 3.64 -1.05 18.21
C ARG A 56 4.89 -0.20 18.46
N ILE A 57 5.23 0.71 17.55
CA ILE A 57 6.45 1.53 17.66
C ILE A 57 6.22 2.75 18.54
N PHE A 58 5.08 3.44 18.38
CA PHE A 58 4.85 4.73 19.04
C PHE A 58 3.93 4.64 20.27
N GLY A 59 3.35 3.48 20.53
CA GLY A 59 2.40 3.26 21.61
C GLY A 59 0.96 3.57 21.17
N LYS A 60 0.04 2.65 21.48
CA LYS A 60 -1.36 2.72 21.05
C LYS A 60 -2.08 3.99 21.52
N GLU A 61 -1.84 4.42 22.75
CA GLU A 61 -2.46 5.64 23.32
C GLU A 61 -1.97 6.89 22.59
N ALA A 62 -0.67 6.99 22.33
CA ALA A 62 -0.09 8.12 21.60
C ALA A 62 -0.55 8.18 20.14
N VAL A 63 -0.78 7.02 19.51
CA VAL A 63 -1.30 6.93 18.14
C VAL A 63 -2.81 7.18 18.07
N GLY A 64 -3.57 6.99 19.16
CA GLY A 64 -5.03 7.08 19.14
C GLY A 64 -5.73 5.81 18.63
N GLY A 65 -5.03 4.66 18.68
CA GLY A 65 -5.54 3.37 18.22
C GLY A 65 -5.94 3.34 16.74
N PHE A 66 -6.91 2.47 16.41
CA PHE A 66 -7.38 2.25 15.04
C PHE A 66 -7.75 3.55 14.30
N LYS A 67 -8.58 4.37 14.95
CA LYS A 67 -9.05 5.62 14.36
C LYS A 67 -7.88 6.58 14.11
N GLY A 68 -6.95 6.68 15.06
CA GLY A 68 -5.82 7.59 14.95
C GLY A 68 -4.90 7.24 13.79
N TRP A 69 -4.40 6.00 13.71
CA TRP A 69 -3.54 5.65 12.59
C TRP A 69 -4.25 5.67 11.24
N LEU A 70 -5.55 5.34 11.20
CA LEU A 70 -6.30 5.37 9.95
C LEU A 70 -6.43 6.80 9.41
N TRP A 71 -6.81 7.78 10.24
CA TRP A 71 -6.98 9.16 9.78
C TRP A 71 -5.66 9.87 9.48
N SER A 72 -4.61 9.58 10.25
CA SER A 72 -3.28 10.15 10.00
C SER A 72 -2.57 9.49 8.81
N GLY A 73 -3.02 8.30 8.38
CA GLY A 73 -2.30 7.47 7.41
C GLY A 73 -3.01 7.12 6.10
N ILE A 74 -4.35 7.06 6.06
CA ILE A 74 -5.08 6.49 4.91
C ILE A 74 -4.92 7.30 3.63
N VAL A 75 -5.02 8.63 3.70
CA VAL A 75 -4.88 9.51 2.54
C VAL A 75 -3.49 9.40 1.90
N PRO A 76 -2.38 9.58 2.65
CA PRO A 76 -1.06 9.44 2.07
C PRO A 76 -0.77 8.02 1.59
N PHE A 77 -1.27 6.98 2.29
CA PHE A 77 -1.15 5.59 1.83
C PHE A 77 -1.81 5.40 0.46
N LEU A 78 -3.09 5.73 0.33
CA LEU A 78 -3.87 5.52 -0.89
C LEU A 78 -3.28 6.34 -2.05
N PHE A 79 -2.88 7.58 -1.80
CA PHE A 79 -2.27 8.43 -2.82
C PHE A 79 -0.99 7.82 -3.36
N ILE A 80 -0.04 7.48 -2.49
CA ILE A 80 1.25 6.89 -2.90
C ILE A 80 1.04 5.55 -3.58
N TRP A 81 0.19 4.69 -3.02
CA TRP A 81 -0.11 3.38 -3.57
C TRP A 81 -0.67 3.47 -5.00
N ILE A 82 -1.76 4.23 -5.20
CA ILE A 82 -2.45 4.31 -6.48
C ILE A 82 -1.57 4.99 -7.53
N VAL A 83 -0.96 6.13 -7.20
CA VAL A 83 -0.12 6.87 -8.15
C VAL A 83 1.07 6.02 -8.58
N LEU A 84 1.79 5.42 -7.63
CA LEU A 84 2.98 4.64 -7.98
C LEU A 84 2.62 3.36 -8.73
N TRP A 85 1.53 2.68 -8.36
CA TRP A 85 1.07 1.49 -9.08
C TRP A 85 0.73 1.81 -10.53
N ILE A 86 -0.03 2.89 -10.78
CA ILE A 86 -0.36 3.35 -12.14
C ILE A 86 0.91 3.71 -12.91
N LEU A 87 1.86 4.43 -12.31
CA LEU A 87 3.12 4.77 -12.97
C LEU A 87 3.91 3.51 -13.35
N LEU A 88 4.05 2.56 -12.44
CA LEU A 88 4.75 1.29 -12.69
C LEU A 88 4.08 0.50 -13.82
N PHE A 89 2.75 0.43 -13.82
CA PHE A 89 1.96 -0.26 -14.85
C PHE A 89 2.14 0.38 -16.24
N ASN A 90 2.23 1.72 -16.31
CA ASN A 90 2.33 2.43 -17.59
C ASN A 90 3.78 2.56 -18.12
N ILE A 91 4.79 2.55 -17.24
CA ILE A 91 6.22 2.57 -17.66
C ILE A 91 6.67 1.18 -18.11
N ASN A 92 6.14 0.13 -17.49
CA ASN A 92 6.34 -1.25 -17.91
C ASN A 92 5.01 -1.82 -18.41
N PRO A 93 4.49 -1.35 -19.55
CA PRO A 93 3.27 -1.92 -20.10
C PRO A 93 3.57 -3.38 -20.41
N VAL A 94 2.97 -4.28 -19.62
CA VAL A 94 2.96 -5.69 -19.98
C VAL A 94 2.23 -5.76 -21.31
N PRO A 95 2.81 -6.37 -22.35
CA PRO A 95 2.10 -6.57 -23.60
C PRO A 95 0.75 -7.21 -23.30
N PRO A 96 -0.35 -6.76 -23.92
CA PRO A 96 -1.62 -7.47 -23.77
C PRO A 96 -1.36 -8.94 -24.07
N ILE A 97 -1.84 -9.83 -23.20
CA ILE A 97 -1.71 -11.28 -23.40
C ILE A 97 -2.40 -11.58 -24.75
N THR A 98 -1.61 -11.76 -25.80
CA THR A 98 -2.11 -12.16 -27.12
C THR A 98 -2.55 -13.61 -26.99
N GLY A 99 -3.83 -13.80 -26.69
CA GLY A 99 -4.38 -15.11 -26.38
C GLY A 99 -5.90 -15.12 -26.40
N ILE A 100 -6.50 -14.64 -27.50
CA ILE A 100 -7.70 -15.21 -28.11
C ILE A 100 -7.48 -15.21 -29.63
#